data_AF-A0A8J7X1J1-F1
#
_entry.id   AF-A0A8J7X1J1-F1
#
_cell.length_a   1.000
_cell.length_b   1.000
_cell.length_c   1.000
_cell.angle_alpha   90.00
_cell.angle_beta   90.00
_cell.angle_gamma   90.00
#
_symmetry.space_group_name_H-M   'P 1'
#
loop_
_entity.id
_entity.type
_entity.pdbx_description
1 polymer ?
#
loop_
_entity_poly.entity_id
_entity_poly.type
_entity_poly.pdbx_seq_one_letter_code
_entity_poly.pdbx_strand_id
1 'polypeptide(L)'
;MPKFPDLCGVKHMRHPPNTDGKQRYILSPDYKAIYLFGDPVTSVISLFRRFSFKSICTQLDVDSCRCPDNMRLDEYALKGEDILGLKAHFDSWAKCNQDERSYPIMLLRYDGLWESLGDVFDFVGLNKDKIDSFPEKQDRVSKDYSIDEDTLKLLKDTYSDLTDDIAGYPLVKII
;
A
#
# COMPACT_ATOMS: atom_id res chain seq x y z
N MET A 1 -15.15 -25.20 8.16
CA MET A 1 -15.30 -23.73 8.10
C MET A 1 -14.00 -23.15 7.56
N PRO A 2 -14.02 -22.30 6.52
CA PRO A 2 -12.85 -21.52 6.15
C PRO A 2 -12.47 -20.68 7.37
N LYS A 3 -11.21 -20.76 7.81
CA LYS A 3 -10.70 -19.83 8.81
C LYS A 3 -10.69 -18.46 8.13
N PHE A 4 -11.45 -17.51 8.65
CA PHE A 4 -11.37 -16.11 8.24
C PHE A 4 -9.94 -15.60 8.45
N PRO A 5 -9.47 -14.58 7.71
CA PRO A 5 -8.31 -13.84 8.17
C PRO A 5 -8.61 -13.38 9.60
N ASP A 6 -7.62 -13.50 10.49
CA ASP A 6 -7.67 -12.89 11.82
C ASP A 6 -8.13 -11.43 11.71
N LEU A 7 -8.54 -10.80 12.82
CA LEU A 7 -9.11 -9.45 12.97
C LEU A 7 -8.50 -8.29 12.12
N CYS A 8 -7.40 -8.51 11.40
CA CYS A 8 -6.73 -7.61 10.46
C CYS A 8 -7.22 -7.67 8.98
N GLY A 9 -8.07 -8.60 8.55
CA GLY A 9 -8.58 -8.63 7.16
C GLY A 9 -7.50 -8.84 6.08
N VAL A 10 -7.66 -8.25 4.88
CA VAL A 10 -6.66 -8.31 3.76
C VAL A 10 -5.46 -7.38 3.94
N LYS A 11 -5.33 -6.77 5.12
CA LYS A 11 -4.24 -5.85 5.43
C LYS A 11 -2.90 -6.57 5.31
N HIS A 12 -1.92 -5.92 4.66
CA HIS A 12 -0.55 -6.42 4.49
C HIS A 12 -0.39 -7.63 3.55
N MET A 13 -1.43 -8.03 2.82
CA MET A 13 -1.31 -9.12 1.85
C MET A 13 -0.55 -8.68 0.61
N ARG A 14 0.49 -9.44 0.24
CA ARG A 14 1.33 -9.17 -0.93
C ARG A 14 0.59 -9.25 -2.27
N HIS A 15 -0.43 -10.10 -2.32
CA HIS A 15 -1.27 -10.32 -3.49
C HIS A 15 -2.74 -10.19 -3.10
N PRO A 16 -3.61 -9.71 -3.99
CA PRO A 16 -5.04 -9.79 -3.76
C PRO A 16 -5.45 -11.27 -3.61
N PRO A 17 -6.41 -11.58 -2.72
CA PRO A 17 -7.03 -12.90 -2.66
C PRO A 17 -7.56 -13.36 -4.02
N ASN A 18 -7.03 -14.47 -4.53
CA ASN A 18 -7.48 -15.07 -5.80
C ASN A 18 -8.56 -16.15 -5.55
N THR A 19 -9.31 -16.46 -6.61
CA THR A 19 -10.29 -17.55 -6.61
C THR A 19 -9.71 -18.94 -6.91
N ASP A 20 -8.42 -19.02 -7.26
CA ASP A 20 -7.77 -20.23 -7.80
C ASP A 20 -7.53 -21.38 -6.80
N GLY A 21 -7.98 -21.22 -5.55
CA GLY A 21 -7.94 -22.25 -4.51
C GLY A 21 -6.54 -22.56 -3.97
N LYS A 22 -5.48 -21.88 -4.44
CA LYS A 22 -4.11 -22.03 -3.91
C LYS A 22 -3.85 -21.11 -2.72
N GLN A 23 -4.61 -20.03 -2.61
CA GLN A 23 -4.57 -19.15 -1.44
C GLN A 23 -5.53 -19.65 -0.35
N ARG A 24 -5.22 -19.33 0.91
CA ARG A 24 -6.04 -19.71 2.08
C ARG A 24 -7.43 -19.08 2.10
N TYR A 25 -7.71 -18.09 1.26
CA TYR A 25 -8.91 -17.26 1.34
C TYR A 25 -9.52 -17.00 -0.05
N ILE A 26 -10.81 -17.29 -0.19
CA ILE A 26 -11.65 -16.89 -1.32
C ILE A 26 -12.63 -15.86 -0.79
N LEU A 27 -12.61 -14.63 -1.33
CA LEU A 27 -13.56 -13.59 -0.93
C LEU A 27 -14.89 -13.75 -1.68
N SER A 28 -16.01 -13.47 -1.00
CA SER A 28 -17.33 -13.41 -1.65
C SER A 28 -17.38 -12.23 -2.63
N PRO A 29 -18.18 -12.28 -3.71
CA PRO A 29 -18.48 -11.12 -4.54
C PRO A 29 -18.99 -9.89 -3.78
N ASP A 30 -19.54 -10.07 -2.59
CA ASP A 30 -20.01 -8.97 -1.74
C ASP A 30 -18.88 -8.16 -1.10
N TYR A 31 -17.64 -8.66 -1.15
CA TYR A 31 -16.48 -7.93 -0.65
C TYR A 31 -16.09 -6.82 -1.61
N LYS A 32 -15.47 -5.78 -1.04
CA LYS A 32 -14.83 -4.70 -1.79
C LYS A 32 -13.50 -4.43 -1.14
N ALA A 33 -12.45 -4.29 -1.94
CA ALA A 33 -11.12 -3.99 -1.42
C ALA A 33 -10.70 -2.59 -1.88
N ILE A 34 -10.07 -1.84 -0.99
CA ILE A 34 -9.43 -0.56 -1.32
C ILE A 34 -7.93 -0.73 -1.11
N TYR A 35 -7.17 -0.54 -2.18
CA TYR A 35 -5.72 -0.54 -2.16
C TYR A 35 -5.22 0.90 -2.15
N LEU A 36 -4.68 1.33 -1.01
CA LEU A 36 -4.12 2.67 -0.84
C LEU A 36 -2.65 2.68 -1.27
N PHE A 37 -2.27 3.61 -2.12
CA PHE A 37 -0.90 3.79 -2.57
C PHE A 37 -0.55 5.27 -2.73
N GLY A 38 0.73 5.56 -2.89
CA GLY A 38 1.24 6.89 -3.20
C GLY A 38 2.76 6.87 -3.25
N ASP A 39 3.40 8.01 -3.04
CA ASP A 39 4.85 8.14 -3.22
C ASP A 39 5.63 7.06 -2.43
N PRO A 40 6.40 6.19 -3.12
CA PRO A 40 7.09 5.08 -2.48
C PRO A 40 8.22 5.55 -1.57
N VAL A 41 8.91 6.63 -1.92
CA VAL A 41 9.99 7.21 -1.12
C VAL A 41 9.46 7.67 0.25
N THR A 42 8.38 8.46 0.25
CA THR A 42 7.69 8.92 1.45
C THR A 42 7.16 7.74 2.28
N SER A 43 6.69 6.68 1.62
CA SER A 43 6.20 5.48 2.28
C SER A 43 7.31 4.75 3.04
N VAL A 44 8.46 4.54 2.40
CA VAL A 44 9.65 3.93 3.04
C VAL A 44 10.11 4.76 4.23
N ILE A 45 10.29 6.07 4.05
CA ILE A 45 10.67 7.00 5.12
C ILE A 45 9.70 6.89 6.30
N SER A 46 8.39 6.91 6.03
CA SER A 46 7.39 6.82 7.09
C SER A 46 7.40 5.47 7.81
N LEU A 47 7.75 4.38 7.13
CA LEU A 47 7.86 3.05 7.75
C LEU A 47 9.07 3.00 8.69
N PHE A 48 10.25 3.40 8.24
CA PHE A 48 11.48 3.44 9.06
C PHE A 48 11.36 4.38 10.26
N ARG A 49 10.54 5.43 10.18
CA ARG A 49 10.25 6.30 11.33
C ARG A 49 9.40 5.63 12.41
N ARG A 50 8.52 4.72 12.02
CA ARG A 50 7.49 4.14 12.92
C ARG A 50 7.90 2.78 13.47
N PHE A 51 8.71 2.04 12.73
CA PHE A 51 8.97 0.64 13.00
C PHE A 51 10.44 0.32 12.80
N SER A 52 10.92 -0.70 13.53
CA SER A 52 12.21 -1.32 13.20
C SER A 52 12.13 -2.02 11.85
N PHE A 53 13.26 -2.18 11.16
CA PHE A 53 13.29 -2.85 9.85
C PHE A 53 12.68 -4.26 9.89
N LYS A 54 12.96 -5.03 10.94
CA LYS A 54 12.33 -6.35 11.16
C LYS A 54 10.81 -6.28 11.20
N SER A 55 10.25 -5.29 11.90
CA SER A 55 8.81 -5.08 11.98
C SER A 55 8.22 -4.65 10.63
N ILE A 56 8.93 -3.85 9.84
CA ILE A 56 8.52 -3.48 8.48
C ILE A 56 8.46 -4.73 7.60
N CYS A 57 9.52 -5.53 7.59
CA CYS A 57 9.56 -6.78 6.83
C CYS A 57 8.42 -7.73 7.18
N THR A 58 8.12 -7.88 8.48
CA THR A 58 7.01 -8.72 8.94
C THR A 58 5.66 -8.19 8.45
N GLN A 59 5.47 -6.87 8.46
CA GLN A 59 4.25 -6.21 7.96
C GLN A 59 4.13 -6.22 6.43
N LEU A 60 5.19 -6.52 5.69
CA LEU A 60 5.16 -6.57 4.22
C LEU A 60 5.36 -7.99 3.69
N ASP A 61 5.34 -8.99 4.58
CA ASP A 61 5.57 -10.39 4.25
C ASP A 61 6.85 -10.59 3.42
N VAL A 62 7.90 -9.87 3.80
CA VAL A 62 9.24 -9.98 3.20
C VAL A 62 9.94 -11.19 3.81
N ASP A 63 10.61 -11.98 2.96
CA ASP A 63 11.39 -13.14 3.42
C ASP A 63 12.38 -12.73 4.50
N SER A 64 12.29 -13.37 5.66
CA SER A 64 13.15 -13.15 6.83
C SER A 64 14.65 -13.19 6.52
N CYS A 65 15.07 -13.96 5.50
CA CYS A 65 16.48 -14.02 5.09
C CYS A 65 17.01 -12.69 4.53
N ARG A 66 16.12 -11.81 4.07
CA ARG A 66 16.43 -10.48 3.53
C ARG A 66 16.30 -9.37 4.58
N CYS A 67 15.99 -9.71 5.82
CA CYS A 67 15.57 -8.76 6.86
C CYS A 67 16.52 -8.78 8.07
N PRO A 68 17.71 -8.17 7.97
CA PRO A 68 18.57 -7.95 9.13
C PRO A 68 17.82 -7.19 10.24
N ASP A 69 18.07 -7.56 11.49
CA ASP A 69 17.23 -7.11 12.61
C ASP A 69 17.21 -5.58 12.81
N ASN A 70 18.30 -4.88 12.50
CA ASN A 70 18.52 -3.46 12.87
C ASN A 70 18.98 -2.56 11.71
N MET A 71 18.62 -2.85 10.47
CA MET A 71 18.98 -1.99 9.34
C MET A 71 18.36 -0.60 9.47
N ARG A 72 19.18 0.43 9.31
CA ARG A 72 18.77 1.84 9.28
C ARG A 72 18.36 2.28 7.87
N LEU A 73 17.70 3.43 7.76
CA LEU A 73 17.22 3.96 6.48
C LEU A 73 18.36 4.28 5.49
N ASP A 74 19.45 4.85 5.97
CA ASP A 74 20.67 5.14 5.18
C ASP A 74 21.33 3.85 4.70
N GLU A 75 21.48 2.86 5.58
CA GLU A 75 21.98 1.53 5.23
C GLU A 75 21.10 0.80 4.22
N TYR A 76 19.78 0.97 4.33
CA TYR A 76 18.79 0.46 3.38
C TYR A 76 18.95 1.14 2.02
N ALA A 77 19.00 2.47 1.99
CA ALA A 77 19.13 3.24 0.75
C ALA A 77 20.44 2.92 0.02
N LEU A 78 21.54 2.71 0.74
CA LEU A 78 22.83 2.29 0.18
C LEU A 78 22.79 0.95 -0.54
N LYS A 79 21.79 0.08 -0.27
CA LYS A 79 21.64 -1.16 -1.03
C LYS A 79 21.18 -0.92 -2.46
N GLY A 80 20.48 0.19 -2.73
CA GLY A 80 19.97 0.48 -4.07
C GLY A 80 18.96 -0.55 -4.60
N GLU A 81 18.32 -1.30 -3.71
CA GLU A 81 17.40 -2.39 -4.03
C GLU A 81 16.06 -2.23 -3.29
N ASP A 82 14.95 -2.57 -3.95
CA ASP A 82 13.63 -2.68 -3.32
C ASP A 82 13.51 -3.97 -2.49
N ILE A 83 14.22 -4.01 -1.36
CA ILE A 83 14.19 -5.16 -0.43
C ILE A 83 12.79 -5.36 0.12
N LEU A 84 12.06 -4.27 0.37
CA LEU A 84 10.67 -4.29 0.85
C LEU A 84 9.66 -4.78 -0.21
N GLY A 85 10.07 -4.88 -1.47
CA GLY A 85 9.24 -5.39 -2.56
C GLY A 85 8.01 -4.52 -2.84
N LEU A 86 8.07 -3.21 -2.59
CA LEU A 86 6.95 -2.28 -2.79
C LEU A 86 6.48 -2.28 -4.25
N LYS A 87 7.40 -2.38 -5.22
CA LYS A 87 7.01 -2.44 -6.64
C LYS A 87 6.26 -3.73 -6.96
N ALA A 88 6.80 -4.87 -6.53
CA ALA A 88 6.15 -6.16 -6.73
C ALA A 88 4.78 -6.21 -6.03
N HIS A 89 4.66 -5.62 -4.84
CA HIS A 89 3.40 -5.49 -4.12
C HIS A 89 2.41 -4.62 -4.90
N PHE A 90 2.81 -3.43 -5.33
CA PHE A 90 1.98 -2.54 -6.15
C PHE A 90 1.51 -3.23 -7.44
N ASP A 91 2.42 -3.83 -8.20
CA ASP A 91 2.10 -4.51 -9.45
C ASP A 91 1.13 -5.67 -9.23
N SER A 92 1.30 -6.43 -8.14
CA SER A 92 0.41 -7.54 -7.80
C SER A 92 -1.03 -7.10 -7.56
N TRP A 93 -1.24 -5.91 -7.00
CA TRP A 93 -2.57 -5.37 -6.76
C TRP A 93 -3.11 -4.60 -7.96
N ALA A 94 -2.28 -3.76 -8.61
CA ALA A 94 -2.72 -2.84 -9.65
C ALA A 94 -2.89 -3.50 -11.03
N LYS A 95 -2.17 -4.60 -11.28
CA LYS A 95 -2.15 -5.33 -12.56
C LYS A 95 -2.77 -6.73 -12.44
N CYS A 96 -3.44 -7.04 -11.34
CA CYS A 96 -4.11 -8.34 -11.20
C CYS A 96 -5.25 -8.49 -12.21
N ASN A 97 -5.43 -9.71 -12.71
CA ASN A 97 -6.51 -10.02 -13.62
C ASN A 97 -7.86 -10.02 -12.88
N GLN A 98 -8.86 -9.33 -13.42
CA GLN A 98 -10.21 -9.31 -12.86
C GLN A 98 -10.88 -10.68 -12.99
N ASP A 99 -10.60 -11.44 -14.05
CA ASP A 99 -11.19 -12.77 -14.27
C ASP A 99 -10.76 -13.81 -13.22
N GLU A 100 -9.69 -13.53 -12.46
CA GLU A 100 -9.19 -14.39 -11.39
C GLU A 100 -9.83 -14.07 -10.03
N ARG A 101 -10.74 -13.09 -9.97
CA ARG A 101 -11.33 -12.57 -8.72
C ARG A 101 -12.85 -12.40 -8.85
N SER A 102 -13.53 -12.59 -7.74
CA SER A 102 -14.98 -12.44 -7.61
C SER A 102 -15.42 -11.04 -7.15
N TYR A 103 -14.48 -10.20 -6.71
CA TYR A 103 -14.74 -8.92 -6.03
C TYR A 103 -13.93 -7.77 -6.64
N PRO A 104 -14.45 -6.54 -6.60
CA PRO A 104 -13.75 -5.37 -7.13
C PRO A 104 -12.67 -4.84 -6.18
N ILE A 105 -11.65 -4.22 -6.77
CA ILE A 105 -10.60 -3.47 -6.06
C ILE A 105 -10.65 -2.01 -6.53
N MET A 106 -10.73 -1.09 -5.59
CA MET A 106 -10.44 0.33 -5.82
C MET A 106 -8.97 0.58 -5.52
N LEU A 107 -8.21 0.94 -6.54
CA LEU A 107 -6.89 1.53 -6.40
C LEU A 107 -7.08 3.02 -6.12
N LEU A 108 -6.63 3.48 -4.96
CA LEU A 108 -6.79 4.87 -4.51
C LEU A 108 -5.46 5.48 -4.11
N ARG A 109 -5.09 6.58 -4.78
CA ARG A 109 -3.95 7.39 -4.37
C ARG A 109 -4.27 8.13 -3.08
N TYR A 110 -3.48 7.92 -2.03
CA TYR A 110 -3.81 8.42 -0.70
C TYR A 110 -3.75 9.96 -0.62
N ASP A 111 -2.97 10.61 -1.49
CA ASP A 111 -2.83 12.07 -1.56
C ASP A 111 -4.10 12.75 -2.08
N GLY A 112 -4.92 12.03 -2.86
CA GLY A 112 -6.23 12.45 -3.36
C GLY A 112 -7.44 11.90 -2.60
N LEU A 113 -7.25 11.31 -1.41
CA LEU A 113 -8.33 10.64 -0.67
C LEU A 113 -9.52 11.57 -0.38
N TRP A 114 -9.28 12.82 0.01
CA TRP A 114 -10.35 13.75 0.36
C TRP A 114 -11.10 14.26 -0.87
N GLU A 115 -10.38 14.42 -1.97
CA GLU A 115 -10.88 14.81 -3.27
C GLU A 115 -11.74 13.68 -3.90
N SER A 116 -11.48 12.44 -3.50
CA SER A 116 -12.16 11.23 -3.96
C SER A 116 -13.21 10.65 -2.99
N LEU A 117 -13.63 11.41 -1.96
CA LEU A 117 -14.63 10.90 -0.99
C LEU A 117 -15.92 10.45 -1.68
N GLY A 118 -16.37 11.15 -2.72
CA GLY A 118 -17.56 10.75 -3.49
C GLY A 118 -17.43 9.36 -4.09
N ASP A 119 -16.29 9.07 -4.72
CA ASP A 119 -16.01 7.77 -5.35
C ASP A 119 -15.87 6.67 -4.29
N VAL A 120 -15.19 6.97 -3.18
CA VAL A 120 -15.05 6.03 -2.05
C VAL A 120 -16.42 5.65 -1.50
N PHE A 121 -17.30 6.63 -1.27
CA PHE A 121 -18.65 6.40 -0.75
C PHE A 121 -19.49 5.54 -1.70
N ASP A 122 -19.49 5.86 -2.99
CA ASP A 122 -20.16 5.04 -4.01
C ASP A 122 -19.61 3.61 -4.01
N PHE A 123 -18.27 3.49 -4.00
CA PHE A 123 -17.61 2.21 -4.03
C PHE A 123 -17.98 1.37 -2.82
N VAL A 124 -17.91 1.89 -1.59
CA VAL A 124 -18.28 1.11 -0.41
C VAL A 124 -19.79 0.96 -0.21
N GLY A 125 -20.62 1.68 -0.98
CA GLY A 125 -22.09 1.63 -0.89
C GLY A 125 -22.65 2.45 0.26
N LEU A 126 -22.00 3.55 0.63
CA LEU A 126 -22.47 4.49 1.65
C LEU A 126 -23.21 5.67 1.02
N ASN A 127 -24.16 6.26 1.76
CA ASN A 127 -24.86 7.45 1.30
C ASN A 127 -23.94 8.68 1.31
N LYS A 128 -23.82 9.35 0.14
CA LYS A 128 -23.04 10.57 -0.07
C LYS A 128 -23.47 11.77 0.77
N ASP A 129 -24.71 11.81 1.27
CA ASP A 129 -25.18 12.86 2.19
C ASP A 129 -24.36 12.92 3.49
N LYS A 130 -23.56 11.89 3.78
CA LYS A 130 -22.67 11.83 4.95
C LYS A 130 -21.28 12.40 4.68
N ILE A 131 -20.94 12.78 3.45
CA ILE A 131 -19.65 13.38 3.11
C ILE A 131 -19.43 14.68 3.90
N ASP A 132 -20.47 15.51 4.03
CA ASP A 132 -20.39 16.78 4.80
C ASP A 132 -20.17 16.56 6.31
N SER A 133 -20.48 15.35 6.81
CA SER A 133 -20.20 14.95 8.18
C SER A 133 -18.88 14.19 8.36
N PHE A 134 -18.13 14.01 7.27
CA PHE A 134 -16.84 13.32 7.31
C PHE A 134 -15.77 14.22 7.96
N PRO A 135 -14.81 13.67 8.71
CA PRO A 135 -13.75 14.46 9.33
C PRO A 135 -12.98 15.31 8.31
N GLU A 136 -12.69 16.56 8.70
CA GLU A 136 -11.88 17.46 7.90
C GLU A 136 -10.49 16.88 7.62
N LYS A 137 -9.92 17.29 6.48
CA LYS A 137 -8.55 16.94 6.11
C LYS A 137 -7.60 17.51 7.14
N GLN A 138 -6.92 16.63 7.85
CA GLN A 138 -5.88 17.03 8.79
C GLN A 138 -4.54 17.06 8.07
N ASP A 139 -3.82 18.16 8.22
CA ASP A 139 -2.44 18.22 7.80
C ASP A 139 -1.63 17.16 8.54
N ARG A 140 -0.79 16.44 7.80
CA ARG A 140 0.12 15.48 8.40
C ARG A 140 1.13 16.24 9.24
N VAL A 141 1.00 16.15 10.56
CA VAL A 141 2.07 16.54 11.49
C VAL A 141 3.20 15.52 11.39
N SER A 142 3.96 15.55 10.30
CA SER A 142 5.26 14.89 10.29
C SER A 142 6.18 15.71 11.17
N LYS A 143 6.62 15.15 12.31
CA LYS A 143 7.80 15.66 13.03
C LYS A 143 8.90 15.87 11.99
N ASP A 144 9.52 17.06 11.99
CA ASP A 144 10.67 17.38 11.13
C ASP A 144 11.73 16.30 11.29
N TYR A 145 11.81 15.43 10.30
CA TYR A 145 12.83 14.40 10.21
C TYR A 145 13.75 14.84 9.09
N SER A 146 14.90 15.38 9.45
CA SER A 146 15.95 15.70 8.49
C SER A 146 16.51 14.39 7.97
N ILE A 147 16.27 14.10 6.70
CA ILE A 147 16.94 13.03 5.95
C ILE A 147 18.11 13.69 5.25
N ASP A 148 19.28 13.05 5.29
CA ASP A 148 20.40 13.50 4.49
C ASP A 148 20.08 13.41 3.00
N GLU A 149 20.61 14.36 2.23
CA GLU A 149 20.29 14.48 0.80
C GLU A 149 20.73 13.26 -0.01
N ASP A 150 21.82 12.62 0.40
CA ASP A 150 22.36 11.41 -0.25
C ASP A 150 21.42 10.21 -0.08
N THR A 151 20.93 9.95 1.13
CA THR A 151 19.92 8.91 1.40
C THR A 151 18.65 9.19 0.62
N LEU A 152 18.17 10.43 0.59
CA LEU A 152 16.98 10.79 -0.19
C LEU A 152 17.19 10.54 -1.69
N LYS A 153 18.37 10.89 -2.22
CA LYS A 153 18.73 10.65 -3.61
C LYS A 153 18.75 9.15 -3.91
N LEU A 154 19.41 8.34 -3.09
CA LEU A 154 19.48 6.89 -3.26
C LEU A 154 18.09 6.22 -3.24
N LEU A 155 17.19 6.68 -2.37
CA LEU A 155 15.81 6.20 -2.35
C LEU A 155 15.05 6.57 -3.62
N LYS A 156 15.19 7.82 -4.09
CA LYS A 156 14.57 8.26 -5.35
C LYS A 156 15.08 7.46 -6.54
N ASP A 157 16.39 7.20 -6.59
CA ASP A 157 17.00 6.39 -7.64
C ASP A 157 16.49 4.94 -7.57
N THR A 158 16.34 4.36 -6.37
CA THR A 158 15.82 2.98 -6.17
C THR A 158 14.36 2.84 -6.62
N TYR A 159 13.55 3.87 -6.41
CA TYR A 159 12.10 3.84 -6.61
C TYR A 159 11.63 4.66 -7.81
N SER A 160 12.51 5.08 -8.71
CA SER A 160 12.16 5.89 -9.88
C SER A 160 11.05 5.22 -10.71
N ASP A 161 11.23 3.94 -11.03
CA ASP A 161 10.31 3.19 -11.88
C ASP A 161 8.92 3.08 -11.25
N LEU A 162 8.85 2.81 -9.94
CA LEU A 162 7.58 2.75 -9.22
C LEU A 162 6.92 4.13 -9.09
N THR A 163 7.73 5.18 -8.95
CA THR A 163 7.26 6.56 -8.90
C THR A 163 6.62 6.96 -10.23
N ASP A 164 7.26 6.62 -11.34
CA ASP A 164 6.75 6.86 -12.69
C ASP A 164 5.48 6.04 -12.96
N ASP A 165 5.47 4.76 -12.57
CA ASP A 165 4.28 3.91 -12.63
C ASP A 165 3.11 4.59 -11.89
N ILE A 166 3.30 5.01 -10.64
CA ILE A 166 2.27 5.65 -9.80
C ILE A 166 1.81 6.99 -10.36
N ALA A 167 2.72 7.79 -10.92
CA ALA A 167 2.39 9.08 -11.54
C ALA A 167 1.43 8.91 -12.73
N GLY A 168 1.50 7.77 -13.43
CA GLY A 168 0.58 7.41 -14.50
C GLY A 168 -0.81 6.97 -14.05
N TYR A 169 -1.06 6.75 -12.75
CA TYR A 169 -2.37 6.35 -12.25
C TYR A 169 -3.27 7.56 -11.92
N PRO A 170 -4.58 7.47 -12.21
CA PRO A 170 -5.55 8.43 -11.73
C PRO A 170 -5.67 8.37 -10.20
N LEU A 171 -6.33 9.37 -9.60
CA LEU A 171 -6.62 9.35 -8.15
C LEU A 171 -7.38 8.09 -7.74
N VAL A 172 -8.35 7.68 -8.55
CA VAL A 172 -9.17 6.48 -8.35
C VAL A 172 -9.20 5.66 -9.63
N LYS A 173 -9.02 4.34 -9.48
CA LYS A 173 -9.26 3.34 -10.54
C LYS A 173 -9.92 2.11 -9.92
N ILE A 174 -11.00 1.63 -10.50
CA ILE A 174 -11.68 0.38 -10.07
C ILE A 174 -11.34 -0.73 -11.08
N ILE A 175 -10.95 -1.90 -10.57
CA ILE A 175 -10.58 -3.13 -11.30
C ILE A 175 -11.14 -4.40 -10.64
#